data_AF-A0A947ZQ21-F1
#
_entry.id   AF-A0A947ZQ21-F1
#
_cell.length_a   1.000
_cell.length_b   1.000
_cell.length_c   1.000
_cell.angle_alpha   90.00
_cell.angle_beta   90.00
_cell.angle_gamma   90.00
#
_symmetry.space_group_name_H-M   'P 1'
#
loop_
_entity.id
_entity.type
_entity.pdbx_description
1 polymer ?
#
loop_
_entity_poly.entity_id
_entity_poly.type
_entity_poly.pdbx_seq_one_letter_code
_entity_poly.pdbx_strand_id
1 'polypeptide(L)'
;MKKTLYIIPGFEETCRRRPYQTLAKKAREKDYEVFFKNVDWKQKLSKQTFTAPEGSVVFGFSLGAVLAWLVAQDCKCKHIILASMTPHYSWENKEIKKALVDLLGTPFVNDVIKKLDPKKHLSGEQTIMYGDKEDEPADILVSETEHELNEQYIKEILKLL
;
A
#
# COMPACT_ATOMS: atom_id res chain seq x y z
N MET A 1 10.16 -4.19 -22.08
CA MET A 1 10.04 -3.04 -21.16
C MET A 1 10.73 -3.39 -19.85
N LYS A 2 11.43 -2.45 -19.21
CA LYS A 2 11.93 -2.65 -17.84
C LYS A 2 10.75 -2.85 -16.89
N LYS A 3 10.89 -3.76 -15.92
CA LYS A 3 9.84 -3.96 -14.90
C LYS A 3 9.85 -2.73 -13.98
N THR A 4 8.69 -2.24 -13.58
CA THR A 4 8.58 -1.04 -12.73
C THR A 4 7.93 -1.39 -11.41
N LEU A 5 8.49 -0.91 -10.31
CA LEU A 5 7.94 -1.02 -8.96
C LEU A 5 7.77 0.37 -8.35
N TYR A 6 6.55 0.69 -7.91
CA TYR A 6 6.28 1.84 -7.05
C TYR A 6 6.19 1.39 -5.60
N ILE A 7 6.83 2.13 -4.70
CA ILE A 7 6.81 1.88 -3.25
C ILE A 7 6.18 3.08 -2.55
N ILE A 8 5.09 2.85 -1.84
CA ILE A 8 4.33 3.84 -1.07
C ILE A 8 4.42 3.48 0.43
N PRO A 9 4.96 4.36 1.28
CA PRO A 9 5.17 4.06 2.69
C PRO A 9 3.88 4.26 3.53
N GLY A 10 3.89 3.75 4.76
CA GLY A 10 2.81 3.92 5.74
C GLY A 10 2.71 5.33 6.34
N PHE A 11 1.72 5.50 7.23
CA PHE A 11 1.42 6.79 7.87
C PHE A 11 2.64 7.38 8.59
N GLU A 12 2.92 8.67 8.35
CA GLU A 12 4.09 9.42 8.86
C GLU A 12 5.46 8.85 8.50
N GLU A 13 5.51 7.79 7.70
CA GLU A 13 6.75 7.21 7.21
C GLU A 13 7.22 7.87 5.91
N THR A 14 8.49 7.64 5.59
CA THR A 14 9.03 7.97 4.27
C THR A 14 9.79 6.77 3.73
N CYS A 15 9.92 6.70 2.41
CA CYS A 15 10.73 5.69 1.75
C CYS A 15 12.21 5.76 2.15
N ARG A 16 12.67 6.78 2.89
CA ARG A 16 14.04 6.83 3.45
C ARG A 16 14.26 5.82 4.56
N ARG A 17 13.21 5.27 5.19
CA ARG A 17 13.36 4.21 6.21
C ARG A 17 14.03 2.98 5.60
N ARG A 18 14.86 2.31 6.41
CA ARG A 18 15.67 1.16 6.00
C ARG A 18 14.86 0.05 5.32
N PRO A 19 13.66 -0.35 5.78
CA PRO A 19 12.91 -1.43 5.12
C PRO A 19 12.57 -1.14 3.65
N TYR A 20 12.10 0.08 3.34
CA TYR A 20 11.80 0.48 1.96
C TYR A 20 13.06 0.56 1.08
N GLN A 21 14.17 1.02 1.64
CA GLN A 21 15.46 1.06 0.93
C GLN A 21 15.97 -0.36 0.65
N THR A 22 15.83 -1.28 1.60
CA THR A 22 16.16 -2.71 1.42
C THR A 22 15.28 -3.33 0.35
N LEU A 23 13.97 -3.11 0.38
CA LEU A 23 13.04 -3.59 -0.64
C LEU A 23 13.44 -3.07 -2.03
N ALA A 24 13.71 -1.77 -2.15
CA ALA A 24 14.12 -1.18 -3.41
C ALA A 24 15.45 -1.74 -3.94
N LYS A 25 16.43 -1.96 -3.06
CA LYS A 25 17.70 -2.59 -3.43
C LYS A 25 17.46 -4.00 -3.99
N LYS A 26 16.74 -4.85 -3.26
CA LYS A 26 16.47 -6.23 -3.68
C LYS A 26 15.57 -6.33 -4.93
N ALA A 27 14.65 -5.37 -5.12
CA ALA A 27 13.86 -5.28 -6.34
C ALA A 27 14.72 -4.89 -7.55
N ARG A 28 15.68 -3.97 -7.40
CA ARG A 28 16.64 -3.62 -8.46
C ARG A 28 17.54 -4.79 -8.85
N GLU A 29 17.92 -5.64 -7.89
CA GLU A 29 18.64 -6.90 -8.14
C GLU A 29 17.82 -7.90 -8.98
N LYS A 30 16.48 -7.71 -9.07
CA LYS A 30 15.54 -8.46 -9.92
C LYS A 30 15.13 -7.70 -11.21
N ASP A 31 15.94 -6.73 -11.63
CA ASP A 31 15.73 -5.89 -12.82
C ASP A 31 14.48 -4.98 -12.78
N TYR A 32 14.01 -4.62 -11.57
CA TYR A 32 13.00 -3.58 -11.42
C TYR A 32 13.61 -2.19 -11.38
N GLU A 33 13.04 -1.26 -12.14
CA GLU A 33 13.16 0.16 -11.90
C GLU A 33 12.22 0.56 -10.75
N VAL A 34 12.78 1.19 -9.72
CA VAL A 34 12.04 1.46 -8.47
C VAL A 34 11.82 2.95 -8.26
N PHE A 35 10.55 3.33 -8.07
CA PHE A 35 10.11 4.69 -7.80
C PHE A 35 9.53 4.80 -6.39
N PHE A 36 10.06 5.73 -5.60
CA PHE A 36 9.52 6.04 -4.29
C PHE A 36 8.42 7.10 -4.38
N LYS A 37 7.31 6.87 -3.67
CA LYS A 37 6.16 7.77 -3.62
C LYS A 37 5.83 8.09 -2.16
N ASN A 38 6.54 9.06 -1.60
CA ASN A 38 6.22 9.58 -0.27
C ASN A 38 4.87 10.30 -0.29
N VAL A 39 4.14 10.22 0.81
CA VAL A 39 2.80 10.79 0.96
C VAL A 39 2.87 12.03 1.86
N ASP A 40 2.23 13.11 1.45
CA ASP A 40 1.94 14.25 2.30
C ASP A 40 0.61 14.00 3.02
N TRP A 41 0.70 13.54 4.27
CA TRP A 41 -0.46 13.20 5.10
C TRP A 41 -1.33 14.40 5.49
N LYS A 42 -0.89 15.64 5.22
CA LYS A 42 -1.70 16.85 5.40
C LYS A 42 -2.64 17.10 4.22
N GLN A 43 -2.49 16.35 3.13
CA GLN A 43 -3.31 16.46 1.93
C GLN A 43 -4.25 15.27 1.79
N LYS A 44 -5.34 15.50 1.05
CA LYS A 44 -6.27 14.44 0.62
C LYS A 44 -5.52 13.36 -0.15
N LEU A 45 -5.77 12.09 0.19
CA LEU A 45 -5.04 10.96 -0.40
C LEU A 45 -5.30 10.84 -1.91
N SER A 46 -6.54 11.08 -2.36
CA SER A 46 -6.91 11.00 -3.78
C SER A 46 -6.24 12.07 -4.65
N LYS A 47 -5.75 13.17 -4.07
CA LYS A 47 -4.97 14.18 -4.82
C LYS A 47 -3.53 13.75 -5.09
N GLN A 48 -3.08 12.67 -4.45
CA GLN A 48 -1.71 12.17 -4.48
C GLN A 48 -1.58 10.90 -5.33
N THR A 49 -2.67 10.45 -5.96
CA THR A 49 -2.62 9.41 -6.99
C THR A 49 -1.71 9.84 -8.14
N PHE A 50 -1.10 8.88 -8.81
CA PHE A 50 -0.21 9.12 -9.93
C PHE A 50 -0.45 8.09 -11.03
N THR A 51 -0.07 8.40 -12.26
CA THR A 51 -0.08 7.43 -13.35
C THR A 51 1.12 6.50 -13.24
N ALA A 52 0.86 5.20 -13.20
CA ALA A 52 1.86 4.16 -13.38
C ALA A 52 1.77 3.59 -14.80
N PRO A 53 2.90 3.36 -15.50
CA PRO A 53 2.89 2.67 -16.79
C PRO A 53 2.19 1.31 -16.72
N GLU A 54 1.53 0.92 -17.82
CA GLU A 54 0.89 -0.40 -17.91
C GLU A 54 1.89 -1.52 -17.62
N GLY A 55 1.49 -2.49 -16.81
CA GLY A 55 2.33 -3.60 -16.38
C GLY A 55 3.26 -3.28 -15.20
N SER A 56 3.16 -2.10 -14.58
CA SER A 56 3.88 -1.77 -13.34
C SER A 56 3.35 -2.56 -12.14
N VAL A 57 4.20 -2.81 -11.14
CA VAL A 57 3.81 -3.28 -9.81
C VAL A 57 3.70 -2.08 -8.86
N VAL A 58 2.65 -2.02 -8.05
CA VAL A 58 2.46 -0.98 -7.03
C VAL A 58 2.36 -1.64 -5.67
N PHE A 59 3.33 -1.35 -4.81
CA PHE A 59 3.35 -1.78 -3.42
C PHE A 59 3.00 -0.61 -2.50
N GLY A 60 2.12 -0.85 -1.53
CA GLY A 60 1.86 0.07 -0.45
C GLY A 60 1.78 -0.64 0.89
N PHE A 61 2.22 0.04 1.94
CA PHE A 61 2.17 -0.43 3.32
C PHE A 61 1.21 0.42 4.16
N SER A 62 0.37 -0.17 5.01
CA SER A 62 -0.57 0.54 5.88
C SER A 62 -1.46 1.51 5.11
N LEU A 63 -1.58 2.79 5.51
CA LEU A 63 -2.30 3.80 4.72
C LEU A 63 -1.71 4.03 3.32
N GLY A 64 -0.44 3.70 3.10
CA GLY A 64 0.16 3.69 1.77
C GLY A 64 -0.44 2.63 0.84
N ALA A 65 -0.93 1.50 1.40
CA ALA A 65 -1.67 0.49 0.63
C ALA A 65 -3.02 1.03 0.14
N VAL A 66 -3.66 1.90 0.92
CA VAL A 66 -4.90 2.58 0.49
C VAL A 66 -4.64 3.48 -0.73
N LEU A 67 -3.51 4.19 -0.76
CA LEU A 67 -3.11 4.97 -1.94
C LEU A 67 -2.76 4.07 -3.13
N ALA A 68 -2.07 2.93 -2.90
CA ALA A 68 -1.81 1.95 -3.94
C ALA A 68 -3.11 1.46 -4.60
N TRP A 69 -4.13 1.19 -3.78
CA TRP A 69 -5.45 0.79 -4.27
C TRP A 69 -6.14 1.90 -5.06
N LEU A 70 -6.12 3.15 -4.57
CA LEU A 70 -6.64 4.31 -5.31
C LEU A 70 -5.97 4.49 -6.68
N VAL A 71 -4.64 4.30 -6.77
CA VAL A 71 -3.90 4.35 -8.04
C VAL A 71 -4.37 3.25 -8.99
N ALA A 72 -4.59 2.04 -8.47
CA ALA A 72 -5.03 0.89 -9.27
C ALA A 72 -6.43 1.05 -9.86
N GLN A 73 -7.27 1.93 -9.32
CA GLN A 73 -8.60 2.19 -9.88
C GLN A 73 -8.54 2.78 -11.29
N ASP A 74 -7.46 3.49 -11.61
CA ASP A 74 -7.32 4.22 -12.88
C ASP A 74 -6.05 3.81 -13.66
N CYS A 75 -5.21 2.91 -13.12
CA CYS A 75 -3.99 2.41 -13.76
C CYS A 75 -4.02 0.89 -13.96
N LYS A 76 -3.71 0.43 -15.18
CA LYS A 76 -3.55 -1.00 -15.52
C LYS A 76 -2.23 -1.56 -14.98
N CYS A 77 -2.17 -1.78 -13.67
CA CYS A 77 -1.01 -2.39 -13.04
C CYS A 77 -0.92 -3.89 -13.39
N LYS A 78 0.29 -4.44 -13.44
CA LYS A 78 0.43 -5.92 -13.47
C LYS A 78 -0.08 -6.51 -12.16
N HIS A 79 0.35 -5.92 -11.04
CA HIS A 79 0.08 -6.41 -9.69
C HIS A 79 0.02 -5.24 -8.71
N ILE A 80 -0.92 -5.29 -7.78
CA ILE A 80 -0.88 -4.48 -6.57
C ILE A 80 -0.67 -5.33 -5.33
N ILE A 81 0.25 -4.90 -4.47
CA ILE A 81 0.59 -5.57 -3.22
C ILE A 81 0.20 -4.64 -2.07
N LEU A 82 -0.80 -5.05 -1.30
CA LEU A 82 -1.43 -4.29 -0.24
C LEU A 82 -1.02 -4.88 1.12
N ALA A 83 0.02 -4.32 1.74
CA ALA A 83 0.60 -4.86 2.96
C ALA A 83 0.14 -4.12 4.21
N SER A 84 -0.27 -4.86 5.24
CA SER A 84 -0.85 -4.36 6.49
C SER A 84 -1.87 -3.24 6.25
N MET A 85 -2.69 -3.35 5.20
CA MET A 85 -3.55 -2.24 4.77
C MET A 85 -4.53 -1.88 5.88
N THR A 86 -4.89 -0.60 6.04
CA THR A 86 -6.02 -0.26 6.90
C THR A 86 -7.29 -0.92 6.36
N PRO A 87 -7.92 -1.87 7.09
CA PRO A 87 -8.99 -2.70 6.53
C PRO A 87 -10.18 -1.88 6.07
N HIS A 88 -10.89 -2.32 5.03
CA HIS A 88 -12.01 -1.56 4.47
C HIS A 88 -13.12 -1.28 5.51
N TYR A 89 -13.40 -2.23 6.39
CA TYR A 89 -14.42 -2.05 7.44
C TYR A 89 -14.07 -0.90 8.41
N SER A 90 -12.80 -0.50 8.51
CA SER A 90 -12.33 0.62 9.35
C SER A 90 -13.00 1.95 8.98
N TRP A 91 -13.42 2.08 7.71
CA TRP A 91 -14.08 3.29 7.21
C TRP A 91 -15.57 3.35 7.56
N GLU A 92 -16.17 2.21 7.92
CA GLU A 92 -17.59 2.06 8.24
C GLU A 92 -17.84 1.92 9.74
N ASN A 93 -16.95 1.23 10.46
CA ASN A 93 -17.01 1.09 11.91
C ASN A 93 -16.88 2.46 12.58
N LYS A 94 -17.87 2.83 13.41
CA LYS A 94 -17.94 4.17 14.02
C LYS A 94 -16.74 4.50 14.92
N GLU A 95 -16.26 3.53 15.70
CA GLU A 95 -15.17 3.74 16.66
C GLU A 95 -13.83 3.88 15.94
N ILE A 96 -13.55 2.95 15.01
CA ILE A 96 -12.32 2.98 14.21
C ILE A 96 -12.29 4.23 13.33
N LYS A 97 -13.40 4.56 12.68
CA LYS A 97 -13.53 5.79 11.89
C LYS A 97 -13.27 7.03 12.72
N LYS A 98 -13.80 7.09 13.95
CA LYS A 98 -13.53 8.23 14.85
C LYS A 98 -12.03 8.34 15.15
N ALA A 99 -11.37 7.24 15.49
CA ALA A 99 -9.92 7.22 15.71
C ALA A 99 -9.15 7.69 14.47
N LEU A 100 -9.54 7.25 13.27
CA LEU A 100 -8.94 7.71 12.01
C LEU A 100 -9.19 9.19 11.74
N VAL A 101 -10.37 9.72 12.09
CA VAL A 101 -10.69 11.16 11.97
C VAL A 101 -9.87 11.99 12.96
N ASP A 102 -9.70 11.51 14.19
CA ASP A 102 -8.91 12.19 15.21
C ASP A 102 -7.42 12.22 14.82
N LEU A 103 -6.94 11.17 14.13
CA LEU A 103 -5.55 11.07 13.67
C LEU A 103 -5.27 11.84 12.36
N LEU A 104 -6.12 11.66 11.34
CA LEU A 104 -5.87 12.10 9.97
C LEU A 104 -6.70 13.32 9.55
N GLY A 105 -7.70 13.68 10.37
CA GLY A 105 -8.66 14.73 10.08
C GLY A 105 -9.82 14.27 9.20
N THR A 106 -10.99 14.85 9.47
CA THR A 106 -12.23 14.63 8.69
C THR A 106 -12.04 14.79 7.17
N PRO A 107 -11.31 15.81 6.66
CA PRO A 107 -11.14 15.97 5.21
C PRO A 107 -10.40 14.82 4.54
N PHE A 108 -9.46 14.17 5.24
CA PHE A 108 -8.72 13.01 4.73
C PHE A 108 -9.61 11.78 4.70
N VAL A 109 -10.24 11.45 5.83
CA VAL A 109 -11.07 10.23 5.95
C VAL A 109 -12.25 10.26 4.99
N ASN A 110 -12.93 11.41 4.87
CA ASN A 110 -14.03 11.56 3.92
C ASN A 110 -13.57 11.49 2.45
N ASP A 111 -12.32 11.88 2.16
CA ASP A 111 -11.76 11.73 0.83
C ASP A 111 -11.59 10.27 0.45
N VAL A 112 -10.99 9.46 1.35
CA VAL A 112 -10.83 8.02 1.15
C VAL A 112 -12.19 7.35 0.97
N ILE A 113 -13.14 7.56 1.89
CA ILE A 113 -14.50 6.98 1.81
C ILE A 113 -15.20 7.30 0.48
N LYS A 114 -15.02 8.53 -0.03
CA LYS A 114 -15.71 8.96 -1.25
C LYS A 114 -15.04 8.45 -2.53
N LYS A 115 -13.74 8.15 -2.48
CA LYS A 115 -12.91 7.93 -3.67
C LYS A 115 -12.45 6.49 -3.83
N LEU A 116 -12.30 5.75 -2.74
CA LEU A 116 -11.96 4.34 -2.76
C LEU A 116 -13.23 3.53 -3.03
N ASP A 117 -13.21 2.76 -4.11
CA ASP A 117 -14.21 1.76 -4.47
C ASP A 117 -13.54 0.37 -4.37
N PRO A 118 -13.88 -0.43 -3.36
CA PRO A 118 -13.26 -1.75 -3.15
C PRO A 118 -13.47 -2.73 -4.30
N LYS A 119 -14.46 -2.48 -5.17
CA LYS A 119 -14.77 -3.33 -6.32
C LYS A 119 -14.03 -2.88 -7.57
N LYS A 120 -13.35 -1.74 -7.54
CA LYS A 120 -12.70 -1.14 -8.69
C LYS A 120 -11.18 -1.23 -8.54
N HIS A 121 -10.54 -2.04 -9.37
CA HIS A 121 -9.13 -1.91 -9.72
C HIS A 121 -8.93 -2.45 -11.14
N LEU A 122 -7.89 -1.95 -11.82
CA LEU A 122 -7.51 -2.37 -13.16
C LEU A 122 -6.25 -3.24 -13.16
N SER A 123 -5.82 -3.70 -11.98
CA SER A 123 -4.66 -4.58 -11.88
C SER A 123 -4.97 -6.01 -12.35
N GLY A 124 -4.00 -6.64 -13.01
CA GLY A 124 -4.12 -8.06 -13.39
C GLY A 124 -4.16 -8.99 -12.18
N GLU A 125 -3.45 -8.63 -11.11
CA GLU A 125 -3.41 -9.36 -9.84
C GLU A 125 -3.48 -8.38 -8.66
N GLN A 126 -4.03 -8.85 -7.54
CA GLN A 126 -4.03 -8.17 -6.24
C GLN A 126 -3.59 -9.20 -5.20
N THR A 127 -2.68 -8.80 -4.30
CA THR A 127 -2.31 -9.59 -3.13
C THR A 127 -2.41 -8.73 -1.88
N ILE A 128 -3.21 -9.17 -0.94
CA ILE A 128 -3.33 -8.61 0.40
C ILE A 128 -2.44 -9.43 1.35
N MET A 129 -1.59 -8.75 2.12
CA MET A 129 -0.73 -9.39 3.11
C MET A 129 -0.84 -8.69 4.46
N TYR A 130 -0.87 -9.49 5.53
CA TYR A 130 -0.87 -9.01 6.91
C TYR A 130 0.08 -9.86 7.75
N GLY A 131 0.48 -9.33 8.90
CA GLY A 131 1.22 -10.07 9.89
C GLY A 131 0.27 -11.06 10.53
N ASP A 132 0.76 -12.26 10.83
CA ASP A 132 -0.05 -13.29 11.47
C ASP A 132 -0.56 -12.88 12.86
N LYS A 133 0.02 -11.84 13.47
CA LYS A 133 -0.41 -11.24 14.74
C LYS A 133 -1.32 -10.01 14.57
N GLU A 134 -1.68 -9.65 13.34
CA GLU A 134 -2.64 -8.55 13.09
C GLU A 134 -4.11 -9.02 13.14
N ASP A 135 -4.38 -10.33 13.22
CA ASP A 135 -5.73 -10.93 13.24
C ASP A 135 -6.62 -10.52 12.04
N GLU A 136 -6.00 -10.22 10.89
CA GLU A 136 -6.69 -9.86 9.65
C GLU A 136 -6.62 -10.98 8.60
N PRO A 137 -7.71 -11.22 7.82
CA PRO A 137 -7.66 -12.14 6.70
C PRO A 137 -6.79 -11.58 5.57
N ALA A 138 -5.95 -12.44 4.99
CA ALA A 138 -4.99 -12.09 3.94
C ALA A 138 -4.82 -13.21 2.92
N ASP A 139 -4.33 -12.88 1.72
CA ASP A 139 -3.82 -13.88 0.78
C ASP A 139 -2.49 -14.49 1.30
N ILE A 140 -1.70 -13.67 2.01
CA ILE A 140 -0.44 -14.07 2.66
C ILE A 140 -0.43 -13.57 4.10
N LEU A 141 -0.32 -14.50 5.06
CA LEU A 141 0.00 -14.20 6.45
C LEU A 141 1.51 -14.29 6.68
N VAL A 142 2.13 -13.18 7.01
CA VAL A 142 3.58 -13.08 7.23
C VAL A 142 3.87 -13.54 8.66
N SER A 143 4.52 -14.70 8.77
CA SER A 143 4.73 -15.40 10.05
C SER A 143 5.56 -14.60 11.04
N GLU A 144 5.15 -14.64 12.31
CA GLU A 144 5.78 -13.98 13.46
C GLU A 144 5.87 -12.46 13.35
N THR A 145 4.95 -11.82 12.62
CA THR A 145 4.98 -10.36 12.38
C THR A 145 3.69 -9.66 12.76
N GLU A 146 3.82 -8.41 13.16
CA GLU A 146 2.72 -7.48 13.43
C GLU A 146 2.66 -6.43 12.30
N HIS A 147 2.10 -5.26 12.59
CA HIS A 147 2.00 -4.10 11.70
C HIS A 147 3.35 -3.38 11.51
N GLU A 148 4.37 -4.09 11.03
CA GLU A 148 5.69 -3.52 10.74
C GLU A 148 6.30 -4.12 9.47
N LEU A 149 6.69 -3.24 8.53
CA LEU A 149 7.46 -3.64 7.36
C LEU A 149 8.88 -4.09 7.76
N ASN A 150 9.07 -5.40 7.93
CA ASN A 150 10.34 -6.01 8.32
C ASN A 150 10.89 -6.95 7.22
N GLU A 151 11.94 -7.70 7.55
CA GLU A 151 12.61 -8.59 6.59
C GLU A 151 11.73 -9.73 6.07
N GLN A 152 10.80 -10.24 6.88
CA GLN A 152 9.88 -11.29 6.46
C GLN A 152 8.87 -10.77 5.45
N TYR A 153 8.30 -9.58 5.69
CA TYR A 153 7.48 -8.91 4.69
C TYR A 153 8.24 -8.71 3.38
N ILE A 154 9.46 -8.18 3.46
CA ILE A 154 10.29 -7.95 2.27
C ILE A 154 10.53 -9.27 1.52
N LYS A 155 10.77 -10.37 2.23
CA LYS A 155 10.94 -11.70 1.63
C LYS A 155 9.69 -12.15 0.87
N GLU A 156 8.50 -12.00 1.45
CA GLU A 156 7.24 -12.36 0.78
C GLU A 156 6.96 -11.46 -0.42
N ILE A 157 7.14 -10.14 -0.28
CA ILE A 157 7.00 -9.18 -1.38
C ILE A 157 7.91 -9.57 -2.56
N LEU A 158 9.16 -9.96 -2.29
CA LEU A 158 10.11 -10.32 -3.35
C LEU A 158 9.77 -11.62 -4.09
N LYS A 159 8.89 -12.48 -3.55
CA LYS A 159 8.38 -13.65 -4.29
C LYS A 159 7.35 -13.24 -5.35
N LEU A 160 6.68 -12.11 -5.14
CA LEU A 160 5.68 -11.54 -6.04
C LEU A 160 6.30 -10.68 -7.16
N LEU A 161 7.59 -10.30 -7.00
CA LEU A 161 8.38 -9.51 -7.96
C LEU A 161 9.22 -10.40 -8.89
#